data_AF-A0A1Y1S2P3-F1
#
_entry.id   AF-A0A1Y1S2P3-F1
#
_cell.length_a   1.000
_cell.length_b   1.000
_cell.length_c   1.000
_cell.angle_alpha   90.00
_cell.angle_beta   90.00
_cell.angle_gamma   90.00
#
_symmetry.space_group_name_H-M   'P 1'
#
loop_
_entity.id
_entity.type
_entity.pdbx_description
1 polymer ?
#
loop_
_entity_poly.entity_id
_entity_poly.type
_entity_poly.pdbx_seq_one_letter_code
_entity_poly.pdbx_strand_id
1 'polypeptide(L)'
;MARNKRRQLVVDRRFQLRFVGSFLLSVLVSLVIFTLVVGLYYWVSNMAGENLFKEFITIDRQVIEERIIIEEGVERVVKVPGTKTILGIKRWELVLPAILLNNLIIMIIMIIFGIRYSHRIAGPAFRINSDIDKVLQGSKGIQIKLREKDRLREVAFRVNKLIRRLEEAEKEVS
;
A
#
# COMPACT_ATOMS: atom_id res chain seq x y z
N MET A 1 -7.70 -39.33 -22.01
CA MET A 1 -6.55 -38.70 -21.31
C MET A 1 -6.16 -37.41 -22.03
N ALA A 2 -6.65 -36.25 -21.59
CA ALA A 2 -6.23 -34.95 -22.12
C ALA A 2 -5.27 -34.28 -21.13
N ARG A 3 -3.97 -34.47 -21.36
CA ARG A 3 -2.90 -33.90 -20.52
C ARG A 3 -2.79 -32.41 -20.84
N ASN A 4 -3.59 -31.60 -20.15
CA ASN A 4 -3.63 -30.16 -20.30
C ASN A 4 -2.35 -29.54 -19.70
N LYS A 5 -1.27 -29.56 -20.48
CA LYS A 5 0.05 -29.10 -20.07
C LYS A 5 0.21 -27.62 -20.41
N ARG A 6 0.48 -26.84 -19.35
CA ARG A 6 1.24 -25.57 -19.29
C ARG A 6 0.43 -24.30 -18.96
N ARG A 7 -0.05 -24.24 -17.72
CA ARG A 7 -0.11 -22.97 -16.95
C ARG A 7 1.18 -22.79 -16.15
N GLN A 8 2.31 -22.61 -16.83
CA GLN A 8 3.55 -22.21 -16.14
C GLN A 8 3.57 -20.69 -16.06
N LEU A 9 2.94 -20.14 -15.01
CA LEU A 9 2.70 -18.69 -14.83
C LEU A 9 3.85 -17.97 -14.10
N VAL A 10 4.92 -18.70 -13.76
CA VAL A 10 6.09 -18.17 -13.05
C VAL A 10 7.33 -18.62 -13.79
N VAL A 11 7.91 -17.71 -14.56
CA VAL A 11 9.02 -18.02 -15.47
C VAL A 11 10.35 -17.43 -14.96
N ASP A 12 10.32 -16.34 -14.18
CA ASP A 12 11.52 -15.84 -13.48
C ASP A 12 11.18 -15.22 -12.12
N ARG A 13 11.44 -15.97 -11.04
CA ARG A 13 11.21 -15.49 -9.67
C ARG A 13 12.19 -14.40 -9.26
N ARG A 14 13.40 -14.33 -9.84
CA ARG A 14 14.45 -13.42 -9.36
C ARG A 14 14.14 -11.99 -9.79
N PHE A 15 13.81 -11.77 -11.06
CA PHE A 15 13.42 -10.44 -11.56
C PHE A 15 12.11 -9.97 -10.90
N GLN A 16 11.13 -10.87 -10.81
CA GLN A 16 9.83 -10.58 -10.19
C GLN A 16 9.98 -10.20 -8.71
N LEU A 17 10.80 -10.91 -7.92
CA LEU A 17 11.02 -10.62 -6.50
C LEU A 17 11.77 -9.30 -6.28
N ARG A 18 12.77 -8.97 -7.11
CA ARG A 18 13.46 -7.66 -7.00
C ARG A 18 12.50 -6.50 -7.28
N PHE A 19 11.69 -6.63 -8.34
CA PHE A 19 10.75 -5.58 -8.72
C PHE A 19 9.63 -5.42 -7.68
N VAL A 20 8.99 -6.53 -7.28
CA VAL A 20 7.94 -6.52 -6.24
C VAL A 20 8.52 -6.06 -4.91
N GLY A 21 9.69 -6.55 -4.51
CA GLY A 21 10.34 -6.17 -3.26
C GLY A 21 10.63 -4.68 -3.17
N SER A 22 11.19 -4.09 -4.23
CA SER A 22 11.45 -2.64 -4.28
C SER A 22 10.16 -1.82 -4.22
N PHE A 23 9.11 -2.26 -4.92
CA PHE A 23 7.79 -1.62 -4.86
C PHE A 23 7.19 -1.71 -3.45
N LEU A 24 7.17 -2.88 -2.83
CA LEU A 24 6.66 -3.06 -1.47
C LEU A 24 7.46 -2.25 -0.44
N LEU A 25 8.78 -2.18 -0.60
CA LEU A 25 9.63 -1.33 0.22
C LEU A 25 9.25 0.16 0.09
N SER A 26 9.03 0.66 -1.13
CA SER A 26 8.61 2.05 -1.34
C SER A 26 7.25 2.37 -0.70
N VAL A 27 6.32 1.42 -0.74
CA VAL A 27 5.00 1.55 -0.08
C VAL A 27 5.17 1.59 1.43
N LEU A 28 5.98 0.70 1.99
CA LEU A 28 6.27 0.66 3.43
C LEU A 28 6.90 1.98 3.89
N VAL A 29 7.92 2.47 3.18
CA VAL A 29 8.58 3.74 3.47
C VAL A 29 7.57 4.91 3.41
N SER A 30 6.69 4.93 2.41
CA SER A 30 5.65 5.96 2.30
C SER A 30 4.67 5.93 3.48
N LEU A 31 4.29 4.75 3.97
CA LEU A 31 3.40 4.61 5.13
C LEU A 31 4.09 5.04 6.44
N VAL A 32 5.38 4.74 6.58
CA VAL A 32 6.19 5.20 7.73
C VAL A 32 6.30 6.72 7.72
N ILE A 33 6.62 7.32 6.57
CA ILE A 33 6.68 8.79 6.41
C ILE A 33 5.32 9.41 6.74
N PHE A 34 4.22 8.86 6.22
CA PHE A 34 2.88 9.34 6.54
C PHE A 34 2.61 9.33 8.06
N THR A 35 2.99 8.24 8.73
CA THR A 35 2.82 8.09 10.18
C THR A 35 3.69 9.11 10.94
N LEU A 36 4.93 9.35 10.50
CA LEU A 36 5.83 10.34 11.08
C LEU A 36 5.30 11.77 10.89
N VAL A 37 4.76 12.10 9.72
CA VAL A 37 4.16 13.42 9.44
C VAL A 37 2.96 13.67 10.35
N VAL A 38 2.09 12.68 10.51
CA VAL A 38 0.96 12.77 11.45
C VAL A 38 1.47 12.96 12.87
N GLY A 39 2.44 12.16 13.31
CA GLY A 39 3.04 12.30 14.64
C GLY A 39 3.66 13.68 14.88
N LEU A 40 4.39 14.21 13.90
CA LEU A 40 4.99 15.55 13.94
C LEU A 40 3.91 16.63 14.01
N TYR A 41 2.84 16.52 13.20
CA TYR A 41 1.72 17.45 13.23
C TYR A 41 1.11 17.55 14.63
N TYR A 42 0.86 16.41 15.27
CA TYR A 42 0.33 16.40 16.62
C TYR A 42 1.33 16.94 17.65
N TRP A 43 2.62 16.65 17.50
CA TRP A 43 3.65 17.18 18.38
C TRP A 43 3.75 18.71 18.30
N VAL A 44 3.75 19.28 17.08
CA VAL A 44 3.72 20.74 16.84
C VAL A 44 2.44 21.35 17.40
N SER A 45 1.29 20.72 17.17
CA SER A 45 0.00 21.16 17.70
C SER A 45 0.01 21.25 19.23
N ASN A 46 0.62 20.27 19.91
CA ASN A 46 0.77 20.29 21.36
C ASN A 46 1.73 21.41 21.84
N MET A 47 2.79 21.70 21.08
CA MET A 47 3.76 22.76 21.41
C MET A 47 3.22 24.17 21.14
N ALA A 48 2.31 24.32 20.17
CA ALA A 48 1.71 25.60 19.79
C ALA A 48 0.75 26.18 20.86
N GLY A 49 0.49 25.45 21.96
CA GLY A 49 -0.22 25.99 23.13
C GLY A 49 -1.70 26.29 22.93
N GLU A 50 -2.26 26.06 21.73
CA GLU A 50 -3.68 26.22 21.49
C GLU A 50 -4.46 24.98 21.96
N ASN A 51 -5.39 25.23 22.89
CA ASN A 51 -6.33 24.25 23.47
C ASN A 51 -7.29 23.58 22.46
N LEU A 52 -7.02 23.66 21.15
CA LEU A 52 -7.81 23.03 20.08
C LEU A 52 -7.87 21.49 20.22
N PHE A 53 -6.96 20.90 20.99
CA PHE A 53 -6.92 19.48 21.26
C PHE A 53 -6.73 19.16 22.74
N LYS A 54 -7.74 19.46 23.58
CA LYS A 54 -7.83 18.83 24.91
C LYS A 54 -7.59 17.32 24.76
N GLU A 55 -6.63 16.80 25.53
CA GLU A 55 -6.17 15.40 25.50
C GLU A 55 -7.31 14.40 25.77
N PHE A 56 -8.35 14.88 26.45
CA PHE A 56 -9.57 14.17 26.80
C PHE A 56 -10.77 14.70 26.03
N ILE A 57 -11.59 13.80 25.49
CA ILE A 57 -12.96 14.14 25.10
C ILE A 57 -13.75 14.28 26.40
N THR A 58 -14.12 15.51 26.79
CA THR A 58 -14.94 15.75 27.98
C THR A 58 -16.39 15.38 27.66
N ILE A 59 -16.86 14.26 28.22
CA ILE A 59 -18.27 13.90 28.21
C ILE A 59 -18.87 14.48 29.50
N ASP A 60 -19.55 15.61 29.38
CA ASP A 60 -20.28 16.20 30.52
C ASP A 60 -21.58 15.43 30.71
N ARG A 61 -21.63 14.54 31.70
CA ARG A 61 -22.86 13.84 32.06
C ARG A 61 -23.57 14.60 33.19
N GLN A 62 -24.87 14.83 33.02
CA GLN A 62 -25.71 15.33 34.11
C GLN A 62 -25.89 14.23 35.17
N VAL A 63 -25.54 14.55 36.40
CA VAL A 63 -25.69 13.67 37.57
C VAL A 63 -26.46 14.44 38.64
N ILE A 64 -27.40 13.78 39.30
CA ILE A 64 -28.12 14.37 40.43
C ILE A 64 -27.22 14.26 41.66
N GLU A 65 -26.79 15.39 42.21
CA GLU A 65 -26.03 15.47 43.46
C GLU A 65 -26.98 15.77 44.61
N GLU A 66 -26.90 14.99 45.68
CA GLU A 66 -27.65 15.25 46.90
C GLU A 66 -26.87 16.27 47.75
N ARG A 67 -27.46 17.44 47.95
CA ARG A 67 -26.92 18.46 48.87
C ARG A 67 -27.87 18.59 50.04
N ILE A 68 -27.31 18.62 51.25
CA ILE A 68 -28.05 18.94 52.46
C ILE A 68 -28.12 20.46 52.54
N ILE A 69 -29.32 21.02 52.41
CA ILE A 69 -29.58 22.44 52.57
C ILE A 69 -30.36 22.60 53.88
N ILE A 70 -29.87 23.46 54.76
CA ILE A 70 -30.54 23.79 56.02
C ILE A 70 -31.50 24.94 55.72
N GLU A 71 -32.78 24.62 55.51
CA GLU A 71 -33.87 25.60 55.42
C GLU A 71 -34.63 25.61 56.74
N GLU A 72 -34.79 26.79 57.35
CA GLU A 72 -35.55 26.97 58.60
C GLU A 72 -35.13 26.05 59.76
N GLY A 73 -33.84 25.70 59.84
CA GLY A 73 -33.30 24.82 60.89
C GLY A 73 -33.61 23.33 60.69
N VAL A 74 -34.19 22.94 59.56
CA VAL A 74 -34.44 21.54 59.17
C VAL A 74 -33.50 21.15 58.04
N GLU A 75 -32.74 20.08 58.24
CA GLU A 75 -31.88 19.50 57.20
C GLU A 75 -32.74 18.85 56.11
N ARG A 76 -32.75 19.44 54.91
CA ARG A 76 -33.43 18.88 53.74
C ARG A 76 -32.41 18.40 52.72
N VAL A 77 -32.52 17.13 52.33
CA VAL A 77 -31.73 16.56 51.24
C VAL A 77 -32.35 17.01 49.91
N VAL A 78 -31.73 17.97 49.26
CA VAL A 78 -32.17 18.51 47.96
C VAL A 78 -31.32 17.90 46.85
N LYS A 79 -32.00 17.36 45.84
CA LYS A 79 -31.41 16.78 44.63
C LYS A 79 -31.11 17.90 43.63
N VAL A 80 -29.85 18.28 43.50
CA VAL A 80 -29.39 19.36 42.61
C VAL A 80 -28.78 18.74 41.34
N PRO A 81 -29.12 19.21 40.13
CA PRO A 81 -28.43 18.77 38.92
C PRO A 81 -26.99 19.29 38.91
N GLY A 82 -26.02 18.38 38.91
CA GLY A 82 -24.60 18.66 38.75
C GLY A 82 -24.04 18.04 37.47
N THR A 83 -22.83 18.44 37.10
CA THR A 83 -22.08 17.83 36.00
C THR A 83 -20.83 17.17 36.57
N LYS A 84 -20.65 15.87 36.31
CA LYS A 84 -19.40 15.17 36.62
C LYS A 84 -18.63 14.92 35.34
N THR A 85 -17.42 15.45 35.26
CA THR A 85 -16.49 15.15 34.17
C THR A 85 -15.99 13.72 34.37
N ILE A 86 -16.39 12.82 33.48
CA ILE A 86 -15.86 11.46 33.44
C ILE A 86 -14.48 11.53 32.78
N LEU A 87 -13.49 10.79 33.31
CA LEU A 87 -12.16 10.68 32.71
C LEU A 87 -12.31 10.22 31.26
N GLY A 88 -12.05 11.13 30.31
CA GLY A 88 -12.20 10.86 28.88
C GLY A 88 -11.16 9.85 28.41
N ILE A 89 -11.47 9.13 27.32
CA ILE A 89 -10.49 8.28 26.64
C ILE A 89 -9.43 9.19 26.02
N LYS A 90 -8.15 8.85 26.17
CA LYS A 90 -7.06 9.58 25.51
C LYS A 90 -7.29 9.53 24.00
N ARG A 91 -7.35 10.69 23.33
CA ARG A 91 -7.65 10.76 21.88
C ARG A 91 -6.70 9.91 21.04
N TRP A 92 -5.46 9.74 21.50
CA TRP A 92 -4.46 8.87 20.90
C TRP A 92 -4.87 7.39 20.86
N GLU A 93 -5.56 6.89 21.88
CA GLU A 93 -6.06 5.51 21.91
C GLU A 93 -7.15 5.27 20.87
N LEU A 94 -7.84 6.32 20.42
CA LEU A 94 -8.83 6.26 19.34
C LEU A 94 -8.17 6.43 17.96
N VAL A 95 -7.26 7.39 17.82
CA VAL A 95 -6.65 7.76 16.52
C VAL A 95 -5.65 6.71 16.05
N LEU A 96 -4.82 6.19 16.95
CA LEU A 96 -3.74 5.26 16.62
C LEU A 96 -4.23 3.95 15.98
N PRO A 97 -5.23 3.22 16.54
CA PRO A 97 -5.75 2.01 15.89
C PRO A 97 -6.43 2.32 14.55
N ALA A 98 -7.07 3.47 14.39
CA ALA A 98 -7.69 3.87 13.12
C ALA A 98 -6.63 4.11 12.02
N ILE A 99 -5.52 4.79 12.34
CA ILE A 99 -4.40 5.00 11.41
C ILE A 99 -3.75 3.66 11.04
N LEU A 100 -3.49 2.79 12.03
CA LEU A 100 -2.90 1.47 11.78
C LEU A 100 -3.79 0.61 10.87
N LEU A 101 -5.10 0.60 11.13
CA LEU A 101 -6.06 -0.11 10.30
C LEU A 101 -6.09 0.45 8.88
N ASN A 102 -6.12 1.78 8.72
CA ASN A 102 -6.05 2.44 7.42
C ASN A 102 -4.77 2.06 6.65
N ASN A 103 -3.60 2.15 7.29
CA ASN A 103 -2.32 1.78 6.69
C ASN A 103 -2.29 0.30 6.29
N LEU A 104 -2.85 -0.59 7.11
CA LEU A 104 -2.96 -2.01 6.81
C LEU A 104 -3.82 -2.26 5.57
N ILE A 105 -4.98 -1.60 5.47
CA ILE A 105 -5.87 -1.70 4.30
C ILE A 105 -5.15 -1.21 3.04
N ILE A 106 -4.51 -0.05 3.09
CA ILE A 106 -3.74 0.51 1.96
C ILE A 106 -2.62 -0.45 1.55
N MET A 107 -1.90 -1.03 2.51
CA MET A 107 -0.82 -1.99 2.24
C MET A 107 -1.34 -3.22 1.51
N ILE A 108 -2.47 -3.79 1.93
CA ILE A 108 -3.08 -4.96 1.26
C ILE A 108 -3.46 -4.63 -0.17
N ILE A 109 -4.12 -3.48 -0.39
CA ILE A 109 -4.50 -3.02 -1.73
C ILE A 109 -3.25 -2.86 -2.60
N MET A 110 -2.23 -2.17 -2.10
CA MET A 110 -0.98 -1.95 -2.82
C MET A 110 -0.26 -3.27 -3.15
N ILE A 111 -0.22 -4.25 -2.25
CA ILE A 111 0.35 -5.58 -2.52
C ILE A 111 -0.34 -6.23 -3.71
N ILE A 112 -1.68 -6.24 -3.74
CA ILE A 112 -2.46 -6.83 -4.83
C ILE A 112 -2.14 -6.14 -6.16
N PHE A 113 -2.12 -4.81 -6.17
CA PHE A 113 -1.75 -4.02 -7.36
C PHE A 113 -0.31 -4.27 -7.80
N GLY A 114 0.64 -4.28 -6.88
CA GLY A 114 2.07 -4.50 -7.14
C GLY A 114 2.33 -5.87 -7.76
N ILE A 115 1.72 -6.93 -7.21
CA ILE A 115 1.83 -8.30 -7.76
C ILE A 115 1.25 -8.34 -9.17
N ARG A 116 0.04 -7.79 -9.37
CA ARG A 116 -0.63 -7.80 -10.67
C ARG A 116 0.15 -7.00 -11.73
N TYR A 117 0.72 -5.86 -11.34
CA TYR A 117 1.54 -5.03 -12.20
C TYR A 117 2.85 -5.73 -12.57
N SER A 118 3.54 -6.31 -11.58
CA SER A 118 4.80 -7.02 -11.79
C SER A 118 4.65 -8.21 -12.74
N HIS A 119 3.56 -8.99 -12.61
CA HIS A 119 3.29 -10.11 -13.53
C HIS A 119 3.18 -9.69 -15.00
N ARG A 120 2.70 -8.46 -15.29
CA ARG A 120 2.57 -7.94 -16.66
C ARG A 120 3.88 -7.43 -17.27
N ILE A 121 4.96 -7.38 -16.48
CA ILE A 121 6.29 -6.93 -16.92
C ILE A 121 7.28 -8.10 -16.89
N ALA A 122 7.37 -8.80 -15.77
CA ALA A 122 8.38 -9.85 -15.56
C ALA A 122 8.27 -11.01 -16.55
N GLY A 123 7.04 -11.50 -16.82
CA GLY A 123 6.82 -12.59 -17.76
C GLY A 123 7.25 -12.25 -19.19
N PRO A 124 6.77 -11.12 -19.76
CA PRO A 124 7.18 -10.65 -21.08
C PRO A 124 8.68 -10.35 -21.19
N ALA A 125 9.28 -9.76 -20.15
CA ALA A 125 10.72 -9.47 -20.12
C ALA A 125 11.56 -10.74 -20.19
N PHE A 126 11.20 -11.77 -19.40
CA PHE A 126 11.88 -13.06 -19.45
C PHE A 126 11.77 -13.70 -20.85
N ARG A 127 10.58 -13.65 -21.47
CA ARG A 127 10.40 -14.21 -22.82
C ARG A 127 11.29 -13.50 -23.84
N ILE A 128 11.35 -12.16 -23.80
CA ILE A 128 12.22 -11.39 -24.68
C ILE A 128 13.68 -11.85 -24.51
N ASN A 129 14.18 -11.94 -23.26
CA ASN A 129 15.56 -12.37 -23.00
C ASN A 129 15.82 -13.78 -23.53
N SER A 130 14.93 -14.74 -23.24
CA SER A 130 15.08 -16.12 -23.69
C SER A 130 15.05 -16.26 -25.21
N ASP A 131 14.28 -15.43 -25.93
CA ASP A 131 14.25 -15.46 -27.38
C ASP A 131 15.48 -14.76 -27.99
N ILE A 132 16.00 -13.70 -27.35
CA ILE A 132 17.28 -13.08 -27.72
C ILE A 132 18.42 -14.10 -27.56
N ASP A 133 18.47 -14.85 -26.45
CA ASP A 133 19.50 -15.86 -26.22
C ASP A 133 19.54 -16.93 -27.32
N LYS A 134 18.37 -17.32 -27.88
CA LYS A 134 18.32 -18.25 -29.02
C LYS A 134 18.91 -17.66 -30.29
N VAL A 135 18.64 -16.37 -30.55
CA VAL A 135 19.22 -15.66 -31.70
C VAL A 135 20.73 -15.56 -31.55
N LEU A 136 21.22 -15.25 -30.34
CA LEU A 136 22.66 -15.23 -30.03
C LEU A 136 23.33 -16.59 -30.21
N GLN A 137 22.58 -17.69 -30.06
CA GLN A 137 23.05 -19.06 -30.33
C GLN A 137 22.98 -19.44 -31.82
N GLY A 138 22.64 -18.50 -32.72
CA GLY A 138 22.57 -18.74 -34.16
C GLY A 138 21.23 -19.30 -34.65
N SER A 139 20.19 -19.33 -33.81
CA SER A 139 18.86 -19.75 -34.25
C SER A 139 18.24 -18.69 -35.17
N LYS A 140 17.88 -19.07 -36.40
CA LYS A 140 17.24 -18.20 -37.39
C LYS A 140 15.71 -18.29 -37.33
N GLY A 141 15.02 -17.25 -37.75
CA GLY A 141 13.55 -17.17 -37.85
C GLY A 141 12.83 -16.96 -36.51
N ILE A 142 13.53 -16.50 -35.47
CA ILE A 142 12.94 -16.25 -34.16
C ILE A 142 12.04 -15.01 -34.23
N GLN A 143 10.78 -15.16 -33.81
CA GLN A 143 9.83 -14.05 -33.67
C GLN A 143 9.28 -13.97 -32.24
N ILE A 144 9.61 -12.88 -31.55
CA ILE A 144 9.15 -12.59 -30.21
C ILE A 144 7.68 -12.14 -30.27
N LYS A 145 6.77 -12.97 -29.76
CA LYS A 145 5.33 -12.64 -29.64
C LYS A 145 4.89 -12.57 -28.17
N LEU A 146 4.40 -11.40 -27.77
CA LEU A 146 3.85 -11.12 -26.45
C LEU A 146 2.32 -11.07 -26.47
N ARG A 147 1.67 -11.19 -25.30
CA ARG A 147 0.20 -11.18 -25.18
C ARG A 147 -0.34 -9.75 -25.29
N GLU A 148 -1.50 -9.57 -25.92
CA GLU A 148 -2.71 -9.06 -25.26
C GLU A 148 -2.65 -7.90 -24.25
N LYS A 149 -2.05 -8.18 -23.09
CA LYS A 149 -2.10 -7.31 -21.91
C LYS A 149 -0.71 -7.00 -21.37
N ASP A 150 0.31 -7.45 -22.08
CA ASP A 150 1.71 -7.29 -21.74
C ASP A 150 2.17 -5.88 -22.13
N ARG A 151 2.98 -5.26 -21.26
CA ARG A 151 3.42 -3.86 -21.44
C ARG A 151 4.60 -3.70 -22.41
N LEU A 152 5.32 -4.78 -22.73
CA LEU A 152 6.58 -4.72 -23.49
C LEU A 152 6.42 -4.99 -24.99
N ARG A 153 5.21 -4.84 -25.57
CA ARG A 153 4.97 -5.16 -26.99
C ARG A 153 5.80 -4.32 -27.95
N GLU A 154 5.93 -3.03 -27.67
CA GLU A 154 6.72 -2.15 -28.52
C GLU A 154 8.20 -2.57 -28.54
N VAL A 155 8.73 -2.97 -27.38
CA VAL A 155 10.09 -3.52 -27.27
C VAL A 155 10.21 -4.80 -28.10
N ALA A 156 9.28 -5.74 -27.94
CA ALA A 156 9.27 -6.97 -28.73
C ALA A 156 9.20 -6.69 -30.24
N PHE A 157 8.39 -5.72 -30.67
CA PHE A 157 8.30 -5.30 -32.07
C PHE A 157 9.64 -4.74 -32.58
N ARG A 158 10.28 -3.84 -31.82
CA ARG A 158 11.58 -3.28 -32.19
C ARG A 158 12.67 -4.34 -32.24
N VAL A 159 12.68 -5.28 -31.30
CA VAL A 159 13.64 -6.40 -31.28
C VAL A 159 13.42 -7.33 -32.48
N ASN A 160 12.17 -7.65 -32.84
CA ASN A 160 11.90 -8.42 -34.06
C ASN A 160 12.40 -7.72 -35.33
N LYS A 161 12.28 -6.39 -35.40
CA LYS A 161 12.82 -5.62 -36.53
C LYS A 161 14.34 -5.69 -36.58
N LEU A 162 15.01 -5.66 -35.43
CA LEU A 162 16.46 -5.83 -35.32
C LEU A 162 16.89 -7.23 -35.78
N ILE A 163 16.26 -8.28 -35.28
CA ILE A 163 16.56 -9.68 -35.65
C ILE A 163 16.45 -9.87 -37.16
N ARG A 164 15.36 -9.38 -37.79
CA ARG A 164 15.19 -9.46 -39.25
C ARG A 164 16.31 -8.79 -40.03
N ARG A 165 16.74 -7.59 -39.61
CA ARG A 165 17.85 -6.90 -40.28
C ARG A 165 19.19 -7.62 -40.12
N LEU A 166 19.43 -8.24 -38.98
CA LEU A 166 20.63 -9.05 -38.77
C LEU A 166 20.62 -10.29 -39.68
N GLU A 167 19.47 -10.97 -39.79
CA GLU A 167 19.30 -12.12 -40.69
C GLU A 167 19.40 -11.75 -42.17
N GLU A 168 18.93 -10.56 -42.56
CA GLU A 168 19.08 -10.02 -43.92
C GLU A 168 20.56 -9.71 -44.23
N ALA A 169 21.26 -9.01 -43.34
CA ALA A 169 22.66 -8.68 -43.52
C ALA A 169 23.57 -9.93 -43.58
N GLU A 170 23.28 -10.96 -42.78
CA GLU A 170 24.04 -12.22 -42.83
C GLU A 170 23.89 -12.93 -44.18
N LYS A 171 22.71 -12.82 -44.82
CA LYS A 171 22.46 -13.41 -46.16
C LYS A 171 23.13 -12.64 -47.29
N GLU A 172 23.40 -11.35 -47.12
CA GLU A 172 24.12 -10.55 -48.12
C GLU A 172 25.63 -10.84 -48.12
N VAL A 173 26.16 -11.38 -47.01
CA VAL A 173 27.59 -11.66 -46.81
C VAL A 173 27.96 -13.13 -47.06
N SER A 174 26.98 -14.06 -47.02
CA SER A 174 27.14 -15.48 -47.39
C SER A 174 26.87 -15.75 -48.86
#